data_AF-A0A852WYF2-F1
#
_entry.id   AF-A0A852WYF2-F1
#
_cell.length_a   1.000
_cell.length_b   1.000
_cell.length_c   1.000
_cell.angle_alpha   90.00
_cell.angle_beta   90.00
_cell.angle_gamma   90.00
#
_symmetry.space_group_name_H-M   'P 1'
#
loop_
_entity.id
_entity.type
_entity.pdbx_description
1 polymer ?
#
loop_
_entity_poly.entity_id
_entity_poly.type
_entity_poly.pdbx_seq_one_letter_code
_entity_poly.pdbx_strand_id
1 'polypeptide(L)'
;MLDAATARFIEQVAALPAEELATIFDESLNLWMPAGRAASEAIKISAAENSELDHDVREALRPLTAELDAHVAGLHSDAKSATVMAARAVQTRATLTAEHYEVLVAPFIAAGVEVPPHPGRL
;
A
#
# COMPACT_ATOMS: atom_id res chain seq x y z
N MET A 1 9.42 -14.48 0.60
CA MET A 1 9.53 -13.93 1.96
C MET A 1 9.57 -12.43 1.85
N LEU A 2 8.58 -11.76 2.43
CA LEU A 2 8.57 -10.30 2.51
C LEU A 2 9.77 -9.81 3.33
N ASP A 3 10.30 -8.65 2.95
CA ASP A 3 11.29 -8.00 3.80
C ASP A 3 10.63 -7.42 5.07
N ALA A 4 11.44 -7.22 6.12
CA ALA A 4 10.92 -6.76 7.41
C ALA A 4 10.26 -5.36 7.34
N ALA A 5 10.66 -4.53 6.38
CA ALA A 5 10.09 -3.20 6.23
C ALA A 5 8.69 -3.28 5.57
N THR A 6 8.51 -4.15 4.58
CA THR A 6 7.20 -4.45 3.99
C THR A 6 6.24 -5.02 5.03
N ALA A 7 6.69 -5.96 5.88
CA ALA A 7 5.85 -6.50 6.95
C ALA A 7 5.41 -5.41 7.94
N ARG A 8 6.36 -4.58 8.41
CA ARG A 8 6.07 -3.46 9.32
C ARG A 8 5.10 -2.44 8.69
N PHE A 9 5.25 -2.15 7.40
CA PHE A 9 4.34 -1.28 6.68
C PHE A 9 2.90 -1.82 6.75
N ILE A 10 2.71 -3.11 6.45
CA ILE A 10 1.38 -3.76 6.50
C ILE A 10 0.78 -3.67 7.91
N GLU A 11 1.58 -3.94 8.94
CA GLU A 11 1.15 -3.85 10.34
C GLU A 11 0.70 -2.43 10.71
N GLN A 12 1.44 -1.40 10.29
CA GLN A 12 1.08 0.00 10.56
C GLN A 12 -0.21 0.41 9.85
N VAL A 13 -0.40 -0.01 8.60
CA VAL A 13 -1.64 0.27 7.85
C VAL A 13 -2.84 -0.41 8.52
N ALA A 14 -2.68 -1.64 8.99
CA ALA A 14 -3.73 -2.36 9.72
C ALA A 14 -4.04 -1.77 11.11
N ALA A 15 -3.25 -0.82 11.61
CA ALA A 15 -3.51 -0.09 12.85
C ALA A 15 -4.20 1.26 12.61
N LEU A 16 -4.41 1.68 11.36
CA LEU A 16 -5.07 2.93 11.03
C LEU A 16 -6.59 2.83 11.27
N PRO A 17 -7.24 3.93 11.68
CA PRO A 17 -8.69 3.99 11.75
C PRO A 17 -9.32 3.94 10.35
N ALA A 18 -10.59 3.52 10.28
CA ALA A 18 -11.33 3.40 9.02
C ALA A 18 -11.34 4.69 8.17
N GLU A 19 -11.42 5.86 8.82
CA GLU A 19 -11.41 7.17 8.17
C GLU A 19 -10.12 7.41 7.38
N GLU A 20 -8.96 7.10 7.98
CA GLU A 20 -7.66 7.25 7.33
C GLU A 20 -7.50 6.28 6.15
N LEU A 21 -8.00 5.05 6.27
CA LEU A 21 -7.99 4.09 5.17
C LEU A 21 -8.87 4.53 3.99
N ALA A 22 -10.00 5.20 4.28
CA ALA A 22 -10.83 5.80 3.23
C ALA A 22 -10.11 6.97 2.54
N THR A 23 -9.50 7.87 3.31
CA THR A 23 -8.69 8.98 2.77
C THR A 23 -7.53 8.50 1.92
N ILE A 24 -6.79 7.48 2.38
CA ILE A 24 -5.70 6.86 1.62
C ILE A 24 -6.19 6.36 0.26
N PHE A 25 -7.35 5.71 0.20
CA PHE A 25 -7.88 5.19 -1.05
C PHE A 25 -8.25 6.33 -2.01
N ASP A 26 -8.96 7.35 -1.54
CA ASP A 26 -9.32 8.51 -2.34
C ASP A 26 -8.10 9.25 -2.89
N GLU A 27 -7.07 9.46 -2.06
CA GLU A 27 -5.81 10.06 -2.48
C GLU A 27 -5.06 9.20 -3.49
N SER A 28 -5.05 7.88 -3.30
CA SER A 28 -4.47 6.92 -4.24
C SER A 28 -5.15 6.99 -5.61
N LEU A 29 -6.48 7.14 -5.65
CA LEU A 29 -7.23 7.34 -6.89
C LEU A 29 -6.89 8.67 -7.58
N ASN A 30 -6.75 9.75 -6.80
CA ASN A 30 -6.36 11.06 -7.34
C ASN A 30 -4.98 11.04 -7.99
N LEU A 31 -4.06 10.24 -7.45
CA LEU A 31 -2.71 10.05 -7.99
C LEU A 31 -2.65 9.01 -9.13
N TRP A 32 -3.68 8.18 -9.29
CA TRP A 32 -3.68 7.06 -10.23
C TRP A 32 -3.51 7.48 -11.69
N MET A 33 -4.36 8.40 -12.16
CA MET A 33 -4.34 8.88 -13.54
C MET A 33 -3.08 9.67 -13.92
N PRO A 34 -2.57 10.62 -13.11
CA PRO A 34 -1.39 11.40 -13.49
C PRO A 34 -0.10 10.59 -13.48
N ALA A 35 0.06 9.62 -12.58
CA ALA A 35 1.33 8.89 -12.43
C ALA A 35 1.20 7.46 -11.86
N GLY A 36 0.18 7.16 -11.05
CA GLY A 36 0.06 5.88 -10.33
C GLY A 36 -0.06 4.66 -11.26
N ARG A 37 -0.72 4.80 -12.41
CA ARG A 37 -0.78 3.71 -13.41
C ARG A 37 0.59 3.35 -13.95
N ALA A 38 1.38 4.33 -14.39
CA ALA A 38 2.72 4.10 -14.92
C ALA A 38 3.65 3.53 -13.83
N ALA A 39 3.54 4.03 -12.60
CA ALA A 39 4.27 3.52 -11.46
C ALA A 39 3.92 2.05 -11.15
N SER A 40 2.63 1.69 -11.16
CA SER A 40 2.16 0.32 -10.98
C SER A 40 2.71 -0.63 -12.05
N GLU A 41 2.75 -0.22 -13.32
CA GLU A 41 3.26 -1.04 -14.42
C GLU A 41 4.80 -1.25 -14.34
N ALA A 42 5.50 -0.33 -13.66
CA ALA A 42 6.94 -0.42 -13.42
C ALA A 42 7.32 -1.45 -12.35
N ILE A 43 6.39 -1.86 -11.47
CA ILE A 43 6.65 -2.87 -10.44
C ILE A 43 7.01 -4.20 -11.09
N LYS A 44 8.13 -4.78 -10.68
CA LYS A 44 8.58 -6.13 -11.05
C LYS A 44 8.70 -6.99 -9.80
N ILE A 45 7.67 -7.79 -9.55
CA ILE A 45 7.59 -8.72 -8.42
C ILE A 45 7.28 -10.13 -8.95
N SER A 46 7.84 -11.16 -8.33
CA SER A 46 7.53 -12.53 -8.74
C SER A 46 6.09 -12.91 -8.35
N ALA A 47 5.52 -13.91 -9.04
CA ALA A 47 4.19 -14.39 -8.72
C ALA A 47 4.09 -14.95 -7.29
N ALA A 48 5.14 -15.61 -6.80
CA ALA A 48 5.20 -16.16 -5.46
C ALA A 48 5.21 -15.06 -4.40
N GLU A 49 6.10 -14.07 -4.53
CA GLU A 49 6.15 -12.92 -3.61
C GLU A 49 4.86 -12.10 -3.65
N ASN A 50 4.27 -11.94 -4.83
CA ASN A 50 3.00 -11.24 -4.95
C ASN A 50 1.85 -11.98 -4.24
N SER A 51 1.83 -13.30 -4.32
CA SER A 51 0.81 -14.11 -3.65
C SER A 51 0.99 -14.10 -2.12
N GLU A 52 2.23 -14.12 -1.65
CA GLU A 52 2.57 -13.99 -0.22
C GLU A 52 2.15 -12.61 0.30
N LEU A 53 2.46 -11.55 -0.45
CA LEU A 53 2.08 -10.18 -0.11
C LEU A 53 0.56 -9.99 -0.05
N ASP A 54 -0.18 -10.48 -1.04
CA ASP A 54 -1.65 -10.41 -1.04
C ASP A 54 -2.23 -11.15 0.16
N HIS A 55 -1.67 -12.32 0.50
CA HIS A 55 -2.06 -13.09 1.68
C HIS A 55 -1.86 -12.30 2.98
N ASP A 56 -0.67 -11.73 3.17
CA ASP A 56 -0.33 -11.01 4.40
C ASP A 56 -1.18 -9.75 4.59
N VAL A 57 -1.39 -8.97 3.51
CA VAL A 57 -2.30 -7.81 3.55
C VAL A 57 -3.72 -8.24 3.89
N ARG A 58 -4.20 -9.32 3.26
CA ARG A 58 -5.54 -9.85 3.52
C ARG A 58 -5.69 -10.29 4.97
N GLU A 59 -4.73 -11.02 5.53
CA GLU A 59 -4.79 -11.47 6.91
C GLU A 59 -4.72 -10.32 7.90
N ALA A 60 -3.93 -9.28 7.61
CA ALA A 60 -3.83 -8.09 8.44
C ALA A 60 -5.13 -7.28 8.49
N LEU A 61 -5.82 -7.12 7.35
CA LEU A 61 -7.05 -6.34 7.26
C LEU A 61 -8.33 -7.14 7.58
N ARG A 62 -8.28 -8.48 7.53
CA ARG A 62 -9.43 -9.36 7.79
C ARG A 62 -10.17 -9.05 9.10
N PRO A 63 -9.51 -8.79 10.25
CA PRO A 63 -10.21 -8.45 11.49
C PRO A 63 -11.06 -7.17 11.41
N LEU A 64 -10.70 -6.26 10.51
CA LEU A 64 -11.34 -4.94 10.37
C LEU A 64 -12.51 -4.94 9.40
N THR A 65 -12.77 -6.03 8.67
CA THR A 65 -13.79 -6.11 7.60
C THR A 65 -15.12 -5.46 7.99
N ALA A 66 -15.67 -5.85 9.14
CA ALA A 66 -16.98 -5.38 9.58
C ALA A 66 -16.98 -3.88 9.96
N GLU A 67 -15.87 -3.39 10.53
CA GLU A 67 -15.71 -1.97 10.88
C GLU A 67 -15.59 -1.11 9.62
N LEU A 68 -14.75 -1.52 8.68
CA LEU A 68 -14.51 -0.79 7.43
C LEU A 68 -15.79 -0.71 6.60
N ASP A 69 -16.49 -1.82 6.41
CA ASP A 69 -17.72 -1.84 5.61
C ASP A 69 -18.89 -1.12 6.30
N ALA A 70 -18.86 -0.98 7.63
CA ALA A 70 -19.82 -0.15 8.37
C ALA A 70 -19.53 1.35 8.23
N HIS A 71 -18.26 1.73 8.03
CA HIS A 71 -17.86 3.12 7.79
C HIS A 71 -18.22 3.55 6.35
N VAL A 72 -17.75 2.80 5.35
CA VAL A 72 -18.08 2.99 3.93
C VAL A 72 -18.23 1.61 3.29
N ALA A 73 -19.37 1.36 2.65
CA ALA A 73 -19.62 0.07 2.00
C ALA A 73 -18.56 -0.22 0.92
N GLY A 74 -17.83 -1.32 1.06
CA GLY A 74 -16.77 -1.73 0.13
C GLY A 74 -15.36 -1.29 0.54
N LEU A 75 -15.22 -0.48 1.60
CA LEU A 75 -13.95 0.07 2.04
C LEU A 75 -12.91 -1.01 2.36
N HIS A 76 -13.31 -2.17 2.89
CA HIS A 76 -12.35 -3.25 3.11
C HIS A 76 -11.66 -3.70 1.81
N SER A 77 -12.40 -3.77 0.70
CA SER A 77 -11.84 -4.16 -0.59
C SER A 77 -10.93 -3.07 -1.17
N ASP A 78 -11.34 -1.82 -1.01
CA ASP A 78 -10.61 -0.63 -1.48
C ASP A 78 -9.29 -0.44 -0.72
N ALA A 79 -9.35 -0.47 0.61
CA ALA A 79 -8.18 -0.42 1.49
C ALA A 79 -7.20 -1.54 1.19
N LYS A 80 -7.68 -2.78 1.00
CA LYS A 80 -6.83 -3.90 0.59
C LYS A 80 -6.13 -3.63 -0.74
N SER A 81 -6.86 -3.15 -1.76
CA SER A 81 -6.31 -2.87 -3.08
C SER A 81 -5.19 -1.83 -3.03
N ALA A 82 -5.43 -0.71 -2.34
CA ALA A 82 -4.41 0.33 -2.14
C ALA A 82 -3.20 -0.22 -1.38
N THR A 83 -3.43 -0.94 -0.28
CA THR A 83 -2.37 -1.49 0.58
C THR A 83 -1.50 -2.49 -0.17
N VAL A 84 -2.09 -3.39 -0.97
CA VAL A 84 -1.33 -4.33 -1.81
C VAL A 84 -0.44 -3.57 -2.79
N MET A 85 -0.94 -2.51 -3.43
CA MET A 85 -0.15 -1.74 -4.38
C MET A 85 1.06 -1.05 -3.72
N ALA A 86 0.84 -0.38 -2.59
CA ALA A 86 1.91 0.30 -1.87
C ALA A 86 2.91 -0.69 -1.25
N ALA A 87 2.45 -1.81 -0.69
CA ALA A 87 3.33 -2.85 -0.16
C ALA A 87 4.21 -3.45 -1.26
N ARG A 88 3.68 -3.65 -2.49
CA ARG A 88 4.52 -4.04 -3.63
C ARG A 88 5.60 -3.01 -3.90
N ALA A 89 5.25 -1.73 -3.90
CA ALA A 89 6.21 -0.65 -4.09
C ALA A 89 7.32 -0.65 -3.01
N VAL A 90 6.95 -0.87 -1.74
CA VAL A 90 7.89 -0.99 -0.60
C VAL A 90 8.84 -2.17 -0.78
N GLN A 91 8.30 -3.34 -1.13
CA GLN A 91 9.08 -4.56 -1.37
C GLN A 91 10.05 -4.39 -2.54
N THR A 92 9.64 -3.72 -3.61
CA THR A 92 10.44 -3.51 -4.83
C THR A 92 11.08 -2.13 -4.89
N ARG A 93 11.21 -1.41 -3.76
CA ARG A 93 11.64 -0.01 -3.75
C ARG A 93 13.00 0.22 -4.41
N ALA A 94 13.90 -0.76 -4.34
CA ALA A 94 15.24 -0.66 -4.94
C ALA A 94 15.24 -0.78 -6.47
N THR A 95 14.14 -1.26 -7.08
CA THR A 95 14.02 -1.45 -8.52
C THR A 95 13.12 -0.42 -9.19
N LEU A 96 12.39 0.38 -8.40
CA LEU A 96 11.58 1.48 -8.90
C LEU A 96 12.45 2.72 -9.11
N THR A 97 11.91 3.71 -9.84
CA THR A 97 12.44 5.06 -9.76
C THR A 97 11.93 5.71 -8.46
N ALA A 98 12.65 6.70 -7.94
CA ALA A 98 12.21 7.44 -6.76
C ALA A 98 10.81 8.05 -6.96
N GLU A 99 10.56 8.64 -8.14
CA GLU A 99 9.27 9.23 -8.49
C GLU A 99 8.12 8.21 -8.49
N HIS A 100 8.32 7.04 -9.11
CA HIS A 100 7.30 5.98 -9.10
C HIS A 100 7.05 5.45 -7.69
N TYR A 101 8.11 5.29 -6.91
CA TYR A 101 8.00 4.86 -5.53
C TYR A 101 7.16 5.85 -4.72
N GLU A 102 7.52 7.13 -4.77
CA GLU A 102 6.86 8.21 -4.03
C GLU A 102 5.38 8.32 -4.34
N VAL A 103 5.00 8.29 -5.61
CA VAL A 103 3.58 8.37 -6.00
C VAL A 103 2.75 7.26 -5.37
N LEU A 104 3.32 6.05 -5.25
CA LEU A 104 2.60 4.88 -4.71
C LEU A 104 2.53 4.86 -3.18
N VAL A 105 3.43 5.56 -2.50
CA VAL A 105 3.49 5.58 -1.02
C VAL A 105 3.10 6.92 -0.40
N ALA A 106 2.89 7.97 -1.20
CA ALA A 106 2.57 9.31 -0.71
C ALA A 106 1.30 9.38 0.15
N PRO A 107 0.16 8.75 -0.21
CA PRO A 107 -1.02 8.69 0.68
C PRO A 107 -0.70 8.02 2.02
N PHE A 108 0.16 7.00 1.94
CA PHE A 108 0.88 6.30 3.00
C PHE A 108 1.43 7.24 4.07
N ILE A 109 2.36 8.05 3.58
CA ILE A 109 3.15 8.98 4.36
C ILE A 109 2.26 10.10 4.91
N ALA A 110 1.28 10.57 4.13
CA ALA A 110 0.34 11.61 4.55
C ALA A 110 -0.51 11.16 5.76
N ALA A 111 -0.93 9.90 5.79
CA ALA A 111 -1.62 9.27 6.90
C ALA A 111 -0.69 8.90 8.09
N GLY A 112 0.58 9.29 8.05
CA GLY A 112 1.55 9.06 9.12
C GLY A 112 2.16 7.67 9.17
N VAL A 113 1.98 6.85 8.12
CA VAL A 113 2.63 5.53 8.02
C VAL A 113 4.12 5.72 7.74
N GLU A 114 4.96 4.99 8.47
CA GLU A 114 6.40 5.00 8.26
C GLU A 114 6.74 4.08 7.08
N VAL A 115 7.24 4.69 6.00
CA VAL A 115 7.60 3.98 4.78
C VAL A 115 9.12 4.03 4.61
N PRO A 116 9.82 2.90 4.36
CA PRO A 116 11.27 2.93 4.17
C PRO A 116 11.67 3.85 3.00
N PRO A 117 12.76 4.64 3.12
CA PRO A 117 13.17 5.52 2.04
C PRO A 117 13.59 4.74 0.79
N HIS A 118 13.36 5.35 -0.37
CA HIS A 118 13.92 4.85 -1.63
C HIS A 118 15.46 4.96 -1.57
N PRO A 119 16.23 3.91 -1.93
CA PRO A 119 17.69 3.90 -1.76
C PRO A 119 18.43 4.95 -2.62
N GLY A 120 17.79 5.47 -3.67
CA GLY A 120 18.29 6.59 -4.48
C GLY A 120 17.99 7.98 -3.92
N ARG A 121 17.28 8.10 -2.79
CA ARG A 121 17.11 9.36 -2.04
C ARG A 121 18.02 9.31 -0.82
N LEU A 122 19.06 10.13 -0.83
CA LEU A 122 19.89 10.45 0.34
C LEU A 122 19.35 11.69 1.03
#